data_AF-A0A438CPD2-F1
#
_entry.id   AF-A0A438CPD2-F1
#
_cell.length_a   1.000
_cell.length_b   1.000
_cell.length_c   1.000
_cell.angle_alpha   90.00
_cell.angle_beta   90.00
_cell.angle_gamma   90.00
#
_symmetry.space_group_name_H-M   'P 1'
#
loop_
_entity.id
_entity.type
_entity.pdbx_description
1 polymer ?
#
loop_
_entity_poly.entity_id
_entity_poly.type
_entity_poly.pdbx_seq_one_letter_code
_entity_poly.pdbx_strand_id
1 'polypeptide(L)'
;MGLCKVYASSSIDIKAMLQVLIIFMGEAEKKIATIHNVFAVIRGSEEPDRYVLLGNHRDAWTYGAVDPNSGTAVLLDIARRYALMMRQGWQPRRTIVLCSWDAEEFGMIGSTEWVEQNLLNLGSKVVAYLNVDCAVQGPGFFAGATPQLDNLLIEVAKKVQDPDSESMTIYDNWMITNKVINIQRLSGVDSDFSPLLQHAGVPSVDLYYGRDFPVYYTAFDSYNWMTNHGDPLFQHHVAVSGVWGLLALHLADDPILPFNYVSYTEQLWELLLTVLLSATLGTTQISYATWVKGTVSLHPITASIQELTSAAEEAEGEASSSPYGQLDKEQ
;
A
#
# COMPACT_ATOMS: atom_id res chain seq x y z
N MET A 1 14.86 -9.22 34.32
CA MET A 1 13.80 -10.04 34.95
C MET A 1 12.64 -9.12 35.31
N GLY A 2 11.55 -9.16 34.56
CA GLY A 2 10.31 -8.47 34.90
C GLY A 2 9.19 -9.50 34.99
N LEU A 3 8.63 -9.71 36.18
CA LEU A 3 7.47 -10.56 36.40
C LEU A 3 6.20 -9.72 36.23
N CYS A 4 5.42 -9.99 35.18
CA CYS A 4 4.05 -9.48 35.08
C CYS A 4 3.11 -10.51 35.72
N LYS A 5 2.39 -10.13 36.79
CA LYS A 5 1.34 -10.94 37.39
C LYS A 5 -0.03 -10.36 37.02
N VAL A 6 -0.87 -11.15 36.36
CA VAL A 6 -2.26 -10.80 36.08
C VAL A 6 -3.15 -11.56 37.06
N TYR A 7 -4.04 -10.86 37.76
CA TYR A 7 -5.04 -11.45 38.66
C TYR A 7 -6.42 -11.24 38.05
N ALA A 8 -7.14 -12.32 37.76
CA ALA A 8 -8.56 -12.27 37.43
C ALA A 8 -9.37 -12.35 38.73
N SER A 9 -10.21 -11.34 39.00
CA SER A 9 -11.13 -11.34 40.13
C SER A 9 -12.57 -11.45 39.62
N SER A 10 -13.26 -12.52 39.98
CA SER A 10 -14.71 -12.52 40.12
C SER A 10 -15.10 -13.53 41.19
N SER A 11 -15.81 -13.04 42.20
CA SER A 11 -16.25 -13.71 43.42
C SER A 11 -17.22 -14.88 43.16
N ILE A 12 -16.77 -16.12 43.38
CA ILE A 12 -17.62 -17.31 43.59
C ILE A 12 -17.01 -18.19 44.71
N ASP A 13 -17.91 -18.75 45.50
CA ASP A 13 -17.81 -19.45 46.78
C ASP A 13 -16.74 -20.58 46.90
N ILE A 14 -16.24 -20.77 48.12
CA ILE A 14 -14.99 -21.45 48.47
C ILE A 14 -15.18 -22.98 48.53
N LYS A 15 -14.78 -23.71 47.48
CA LYS A 15 -14.30 -25.11 47.55
C LYS A 15 -13.23 -25.35 46.47
N ALA A 16 -11.97 -25.31 46.91
CA ALA A 16 -10.76 -25.59 46.14
C ALA A 16 -10.56 -24.76 44.85
N MET A 17 -10.33 -23.44 44.98
CA MET A 17 -9.66 -22.69 43.92
C MET A 17 -8.19 -23.16 43.85
N LEU A 18 -7.90 -24.11 42.96
CA LEU A 18 -6.54 -24.37 42.52
C LEU A 18 -6.03 -23.11 41.81
N GLN A 19 -5.17 -22.33 42.47
CA GLN A 19 -4.41 -21.29 41.78
C GLN A 19 -3.36 -21.96 40.90
N VAL A 20 -3.59 -21.97 39.59
CA VAL A 20 -2.59 -22.38 38.61
C VAL A 20 -1.67 -21.18 38.35
N LEU A 21 -0.41 -21.30 38.74
CA LEU A 21 0.62 -20.32 38.42
C LEU A 21 1.21 -20.65 37.04
N ILE A 22 1.00 -19.77 36.07
CA ILE A 22 1.66 -19.82 34.76
C ILE A 22 2.85 -18.87 34.81
N ILE A 23 4.05 -19.38 34.55
CA ILE A 23 5.29 -18.58 34.47
C ILE A 23 5.75 -18.59 33.01
N PHE A 24 5.77 -17.42 32.38
CA PHE A 24 6.41 -17.23 31.08
C PHE A 24 7.89 -16.92 31.31
N MET A 25 8.76 -17.78 30.79
CA MET A 25 10.20 -17.58 30.78
C MET A 25 10.65 -17.40 29.34
N GLY A 26 11.28 -16.27 29.04
CA GLY A 26 11.87 -15.97 27.74
C GLY A 26 13.14 -15.17 27.94
N GLU A 27 14.19 -15.56 27.21
CA GLU A 27 15.43 -14.80 27.11
C GLU A 27 15.54 -14.25 25.69
N ALA A 28 15.68 -12.94 25.57
CA ALA A 28 15.86 -12.26 24.30
C ALA A 28 17.03 -11.29 24.44
N GLU A 29 17.87 -11.22 23.40
CA GLU A 29 19.05 -10.37 23.37
C GLU A 29 18.88 -9.31 22.26
N LYS A 30 19.10 -8.03 22.60
CA LYS A 30 19.15 -6.96 21.60
C LYS A 30 20.55 -6.90 21.01
N LYS A 31 20.66 -6.99 19.68
CA LYS A 31 21.93 -6.88 18.96
C LYS A 31 21.85 -5.79 17.92
N ILE A 32 22.98 -5.12 17.70
CA ILE A 32 23.17 -4.27 16.52
C ILE A 32 23.60 -5.19 15.39
N ALA A 33 22.88 -5.15 14.28
CA ALA A 33 23.18 -5.88 13.06
C ALA A 33 23.28 -4.91 11.88
N THR A 34 24.07 -5.26 10.88
CA THR A 34 24.12 -4.54 9.61
C THR A 34 23.02 -5.06 8.70
N ILE A 35 22.29 -4.15 8.07
CA ILE A 35 21.24 -4.43 7.09
C ILE A 35 21.63 -3.89 5.71
N HIS A 36 21.04 -4.44 4.65
CA HIS A 36 21.38 -4.14 3.27
C HIS A 36 20.15 -3.94 2.39
N ASN A 37 19.78 -2.68 2.14
CA ASN A 37 18.85 -2.35 1.07
C ASN A 37 19.55 -2.48 -0.30
N VAL A 38 18.84 -3.01 -1.30
CA VAL A 38 19.34 -3.13 -2.68
C VAL A 38 18.46 -2.30 -3.61
N PHE A 39 19.10 -1.52 -4.49
CA PHE A 39 18.40 -0.65 -5.44
C PHE A 39 18.85 -0.97 -6.87
N ALA A 40 17.89 -1.11 -7.79
CA ALA A 40 18.15 -1.10 -9.23
C ALA A 40 17.49 0.13 -9.86
N VAL A 41 18.25 0.86 -10.67
CA VAL A 41 17.81 2.15 -11.23
C VAL A 41 17.74 2.08 -12.75
N ILE A 42 16.57 2.35 -13.30
CA ILE A 42 16.35 2.56 -14.73
C ILE A 42 16.20 4.06 -14.95
N ARG A 43 17.26 4.70 -15.46
CA ARG A 43 17.32 6.16 -15.58
C ARG A 43 16.37 6.69 -16.66
N GLY A 44 15.54 7.66 -16.27
CA GLY A 44 14.64 8.37 -17.18
C GLY A 44 15.36 9.18 -18.24
N SER A 45 14.74 9.37 -19.40
CA SER A 45 15.29 10.11 -20.53
C SER A 45 15.05 11.62 -20.46
N GLU A 46 13.88 12.05 -19.98
CA GLU A 46 13.45 13.46 -19.98
C GLU A 46 13.43 14.07 -18.58
N GLU A 47 12.94 13.33 -17.59
CA GLU A 47 12.80 13.76 -16.19
C GLU A 47 13.60 12.81 -15.27
N PRO A 48 14.94 12.68 -15.43
CA PRO A 48 15.73 11.70 -14.71
C PRO A 48 15.79 11.92 -13.19
N ASP A 49 15.42 13.12 -12.72
CA ASP A 49 15.36 13.52 -11.31
C ASP A 49 13.98 13.29 -10.66
N ARG A 50 13.01 12.72 -11.42
CA ARG A 50 11.72 12.24 -10.90
C ARG A 50 11.73 10.73 -10.77
N TYR A 51 11.26 10.21 -9.64
CA TYR A 51 11.39 8.80 -9.27
C TYR A 51 10.03 8.12 -9.09
N VAL A 52 9.82 7.00 -9.77
CA VAL A 52 8.77 6.03 -9.47
C VAL A 52 9.42 4.87 -8.76
N LEU A 53 9.03 4.63 -7.50
CA LEU A 53 9.62 3.59 -6.67
C LEU A 53 8.71 2.35 -6.68
N LEU A 54 9.29 1.17 -6.87
CA LEU A 54 8.63 -0.12 -6.66
C LEU A 54 9.38 -0.83 -5.54
N GLY A 55 8.70 -1.11 -4.42
CA GLY A 55 9.35 -1.67 -3.23
C GLY A 55 8.71 -2.95 -2.71
N ASN A 56 9.57 -3.79 -2.12
CA ASN A 56 9.26 -5.03 -1.43
C ASN A 56 10.40 -5.30 -0.44
N HIS A 57 10.12 -5.75 0.78
CA HIS A 57 11.17 -6.24 1.67
C HIS A 57 11.61 -7.66 1.30
N ARG A 58 12.77 -8.06 1.81
CA ARG A 58 13.43 -9.32 1.44
C ARG A 58 13.74 -10.21 2.64
N ASP A 59 13.90 -9.62 3.82
CA ASP A 59 14.04 -10.39 5.04
C ASP A 59 12.71 -11.06 5.41
N ALA A 60 12.81 -12.23 6.03
CA ALA A 60 11.66 -13.00 6.48
C ALA A 60 11.98 -13.61 7.85
N TRP A 61 10.96 -13.90 8.67
CA TRP A 61 11.16 -14.64 9.92
C TRP A 61 11.77 -16.04 9.74
N THR A 62 11.37 -16.75 8.68
CA THR A 62 11.86 -18.11 8.39
C THR A 62 12.23 -18.30 6.91
N TYR A 63 11.41 -19.02 6.13
CA TYR A 63 11.58 -19.13 4.68
C TYR A 63 10.81 -18.05 3.93
N GLY A 64 9.62 -17.68 4.42
CA GLY A 64 8.89 -16.52 3.94
C GLY A 64 8.44 -16.61 2.49
N ALA A 65 7.86 -17.73 2.08
CA ALA A 65 7.50 -17.94 0.67
C ALA A 65 6.35 -17.03 0.22
N VAL A 66 5.40 -16.76 1.12
CA VAL A 66 4.41 -15.70 0.98
C VAL A 66 5.07 -14.39 1.39
N ASP A 67 5.49 -14.29 2.64
CA ASP A 67 5.99 -13.07 3.27
C ASP A 67 7.53 -13.11 3.40
N PRO A 68 8.29 -12.38 2.57
CA PRO A 68 7.88 -11.51 1.46
C PRO A 68 8.23 -12.05 0.08
N ASN A 69 8.76 -13.29 0.00
CA ASN A 69 9.38 -13.75 -1.24
C ASN A 69 8.40 -13.87 -2.41
N SER A 70 7.08 -13.88 -2.16
CA SER A 70 6.07 -13.74 -3.23
C SER A 70 6.16 -12.38 -3.91
N GLY A 71 6.24 -11.28 -3.17
CA GLY A 71 6.50 -9.94 -3.71
C GLY A 71 7.89 -9.81 -4.30
N THR A 72 8.92 -10.41 -3.68
CA THR A 72 10.28 -10.38 -4.23
C THR A 72 10.33 -11.05 -5.61
N ALA A 73 9.65 -12.19 -5.77
CA ALA A 73 9.55 -12.90 -7.04
C ALA A 73 8.88 -12.03 -8.12
N VAL A 74 7.81 -11.31 -7.77
CA VAL A 74 7.13 -10.40 -8.69
C VAL A 74 8.02 -9.20 -9.05
N LEU A 75 8.72 -8.58 -8.09
CA LEU A 75 9.64 -7.47 -8.32
C LEU A 75 10.76 -7.87 -9.30
N LEU A 76 11.31 -9.07 -9.14
CA LEU A 76 12.32 -9.63 -10.06
C LEU A 76 11.76 -9.91 -11.46
N ASP A 77 10.51 -10.39 -11.58
CA ASP A 77 9.87 -10.57 -12.90
C ASP A 77 9.63 -9.24 -13.60
N ILE A 78 9.20 -8.20 -12.88
CA ILE A 78 9.08 -6.83 -13.41
C ILE A 78 10.43 -6.31 -13.89
N ALA A 79 11.49 -6.45 -13.08
CA ALA A 79 12.85 -6.07 -13.46
C ALA A 79 13.27 -6.74 -14.78
N ARG A 80 12.99 -8.04 -14.92
CA ARG A 80 13.27 -8.83 -16.13
C ARG A 80 12.47 -8.34 -17.34
N ARG A 81 11.17 -8.02 -17.16
CA ARG A 81 10.29 -7.50 -18.23
C ARG A 81 10.71 -6.11 -18.70
N TYR A 82 11.03 -5.21 -17.80
CA TYR A 82 11.57 -3.89 -18.15
C TYR A 82 12.89 -4.00 -18.88
N ALA A 83 13.80 -4.89 -18.45
CA ALA A 83 15.04 -5.14 -19.17
C ALA A 83 14.79 -5.67 -20.61
N LEU A 84 13.74 -6.45 -20.85
CA LEU A 84 13.33 -6.87 -22.19
C LEU A 84 12.82 -5.69 -23.02
N MET A 85 11.95 -4.85 -22.47
CA MET A 85 11.45 -3.64 -23.13
C MET A 85 12.59 -2.69 -23.48
N MET A 86 13.56 -2.49 -22.59
CA MET A 86 14.74 -1.67 -22.85
C MET A 86 15.58 -2.20 -24.01
N ARG A 87 15.73 -3.53 -24.14
CA ARG A 87 16.40 -4.14 -25.30
C ARG A 87 15.65 -3.92 -26.62
N GLN A 88 14.36 -3.61 -26.55
CA GLN A 88 13.52 -3.25 -27.71
C GLN A 88 13.50 -1.73 -27.95
N GLY A 89 14.24 -0.94 -27.18
CA GLY A 89 14.39 0.51 -27.36
C GLY A 89 13.50 1.37 -26.47
N TRP A 90 12.71 0.78 -25.57
CA TRP A 90 11.96 1.55 -24.57
C TRP A 90 12.91 2.18 -23.53
N GLN A 91 12.67 3.43 -23.19
CA GLN A 91 13.31 4.11 -22.08
C GLN A 91 12.27 4.99 -21.40
N PRO A 92 12.12 4.92 -20.07
CA PRO A 92 11.07 5.66 -19.41
C PRO A 92 11.34 7.17 -19.41
N ARG A 93 10.28 7.98 -19.32
CA ARG A 93 10.39 9.44 -19.21
C ARG A 93 11.02 9.83 -17.87
N ARG A 94 10.52 9.24 -16.78
CA ARG A 94 11.00 9.39 -15.39
C ARG A 94 11.85 8.20 -14.98
N THR A 95 12.67 8.36 -13.93
CA THR A 95 13.50 7.28 -13.43
C THR A 95 12.66 6.27 -12.63
N ILE A 96 12.80 4.98 -12.92
CA ILE A 96 12.22 3.90 -12.13
C ILE A 96 13.29 3.37 -11.18
N VAL A 97 12.93 3.17 -9.91
CA VAL A 97 13.81 2.55 -8.91
C VAL A 97 13.11 1.34 -8.32
N LEU A 98 13.75 0.19 -8.43
CA LEU A 98 13.33 -1.05 -7.78
C LEU A 98 14.06 -1.16 -6.45
N CYS A 99 13.30 -1.26 -5.36
CA CYS A 99 13.79 -1.24 -3.99
C CYS A 99 13.56 -2.62 -3.35
N SER A 100 14.62 -3.24 -2.87
CA SER A 100 14.55 -4.45 -2.06
C SER A 100 15.01 -4.12 -0.64
N TRP A 101 14.03 -3.90 0.23
CA TRP A 101 14.22 -3.49 1.62
C TRP A 101 14.70 -4.65 2.49
N ASP A 102 15.36 -4.34 3.59
CA ASP A 102 15.88 -5.30 4.56
C ASP A 102 15.47 -4.89 5.97
N ALA A 103 15.36 -5.84 6.88
CA ALA A 103 14.88 -5.66 8.24
C ALA A 103 13.49 -5.01 8.35
N GLU A 104 12.57 -5.32 7.43
CA GLU A 104 11.16 -4.93 7.55
C GLU A 104 10.50 -5.63 8.73
N GLU A 105 10.78 -6.92 8.92
CA GLU A 105 10.19 -7.76 9.96
C GLU A 105 10.52 -7.28 11.38
N PHE A 106 11.54 -6.43 11.47
CA PHE A 106 12.01 -5.78 12.69
C PHE A 106 11.46 -4.36 12.87
N GLY A 107 10.45 -3.97 12.07
CA GLY A 107 9.75 -2.70 12.12
C GLY A 107 10.11 -1.75 10.98
N MET A 108 10.06 -2.21 9.73
CA MET A 108 10.34 -1.42 8.52
C MET A 108 11.69 -0.69 8.58
N ILE A 109 12.71 -1.28 9.22
CA ILE A 109 13.95 -0.56 9.54
C ILE A 109 14.64 -0.11 8.25
N GLY A 110 14.77 -0.99 7.26
CA GLY A 110 15.46 -0.64 6.02
C GLY A 110 14.84 0.52 5.26
N SER A 111 13.52 0.49 5.04
CA SER A 111 12.81 1.57 4.34
C SER A 111 12.76 2.85 5.18
N THR A 112 12.56 2.74 6.50
CA THR A 112 12.53 3.89 7.42
C THR A 112 13.86 4.63 7.44
N GLU A 113 14.97 3.93 7.66
CA GLU A 113 16.30 4.55 7.70
C GLU A 113 16.67 5.19 6.35
N TRP A 114 16.26 4.56 5.23
CA TRP A 114 16.44 5.15 3.91
C TRP A 114 15.62 6.43 3.73
N VAL A 115 14.37 6.45 4.23
CA VAL A 115 13.54 7.66 4.21
C VAL A 115 14.16 8.76 5.05
N GLU A 116 14.57 8.48 6.28
CA GLU A 116 15.20 9.45 7.17
C GLU A 116 16.46 10.05 6.54
N GLN A 117 17.29 9.23 5.92
CA GLN A 117 18.51 9.69 5.23
C GLN A 117 18.21 10.61 4.03
N ASN A 118 17.07 10.41 3.36
CA ASN A 118 16.74 11.09 2.10
C ASN A 118 15.62 12.13 2.21
N LEU A 119 15.02 12.30 3.39
CA LEU A 119 13.75 13.00 3.63
C LEU A 119 13.64 14.35 2.92
N LEU A 120 14.70 15.17 3.00
CA LEU A 120 14.75 16.50 2.41
C LEU A 120 14.55 16.52 0.89
N ASN A 121 14.85 15.41 0.21
CA ASN A 121 14.76 15.29 -1.24
C ASN A 121 13.48 14.56 -1.69
N LEU A 122 12.91 13.67 -0.87
CA LEU A 122 11.88 12.73 -1.31
C LEU A 122 10.64 13.43 -1.84
N GLY A 123 10.06 14.37 -1.08
CA GLY A 123 8.83 15.07 -1.49
C GLY A 123 8.95 15.89 -2.78
N SER A 124 10.18 16.24 -3.20
CA SER A 124 10.42 16.99 -4.44
C SER A 124 10.77 16.13 -5.66
N LYS A 125 11.08 14.84 -5.44
CA LYS A 125 11.61 13.95 -6.48
C LYS A 125 10.78 12.70 -6.67
N VAL A 126 10.26 12.11 -5.61
CA VAL A 126 9.49 10.87 -5.70
C VAL A 126 8.07 11.20 -6.12
N VAL A 127 7.67 10.66 -7.26
CA VAL A 127 6.32 10.76 -7.82
C VAL A 127 5.36 9.91 -7.02
N ALA A 128 5.70 8.64 -6.83
CA ALA A 128 4.92 7.68 -6.06
C ALA A 128 5.76 6.48 -5.62
N TYR A 129 5.27 5.78 -4.61
CA TYR A 129 5.80 4.50 -4.12
C TYR A 129 4.75 3.39 -4.30
N LEU A 130 5.12 2.34 -5.00
CA LEU A 130 4.26 1.19 -5.27
C LEU A 130 4.79 0.00 -4.47
N ASN A 131 4.08 -0.36 -3.41
CA ASN A 131 4.42 -1.46 -2.51
C ASN A 131 3.74 -2.76 -2.96
N VAL A 132 4.52 -3.84 -2.97
CA VAL A 132 3.99 -5.20 -2.94
C VAL A 132 4.86 -6.00 -1.99
N ASP A 133 4.35 -6.17 -0.79
CA ASP A 133 4.96 -6.98 0.25
C ASP A 133 4.72 -8.48 -0.05
N CYS A 134 3.52 -8.94 0.29
CA CYS A 134 3.04 -10.26 -0.06
C CYS A 134 2.20 -10.17 -1.34
N ALA A 135 2.75 -10.58 -2.49
CA ALA A 135 1.99 -10.60 -3.73
C ALA A 135 0.77 -11.53 -3.66
N VAL A 136 0.92 -12.73 -3.08
CA VAL A 136 -0.15 -13.73 -3.01
C VAL A 136 -0.16 -14.47 -1.68
N GLN A 137 -1.26 -14.29 -0.96
CA GLN A 137 -1.58 -14.87 0.34
C GLN A 137 -2.83 -15.77 0.26
N GLY A 138 -3.66 -15.57 -0.76
CA GLY A 138 -4.90 -16.31 -0.98
C GLY A 138 -5.76 -15.70 -2.08
N PRO A 139 -7.05 -16.06 -2.19
CA PRO A 139 -7.92 -15.58 -3.24
C PRO A 139 -8.40 -14.14 -3.02
N GLY A 140 -8.77 -13.48 -4.12
CA GLY A 140 -9.35 -12.14 -4.14
C GLY A 140 -8.31 -11.02 -4.20
N PHE A 141 -8.52 -10.09 -5.12
CA PHE A 141 -7.65 -8.92 -5.29
C PHE A 141 -8.00 -7.82 -4.28
N PHE A 142 -6.96 -7.25 -3.68
CA PHE A 142 -7.06 -6.14 -2.74
C PHE A 142 -6.00 -5.08 -3.05
N ALA A 143 -6.37 -3.84 -2.76
CA ALA A 143 -5.46 -2.72 -2.92
C ALA A 143 -5.75 -1.65 -1.88
N GLY A 144 -4.67 -1.02 -1.41
CA GLY A 144 -4.71 0.25 -0.69
C GLY A 144 -4.02 1.34 -1.50
N ALA A 145 -4.51 2.57 -1.43
CA ALA A 145 -3.88 3.70 -2.12
C ALA A 145 -4.16 5.05 -1.46
N THR A 146 -3.34 6.04 -1.79
CA THR A 146 -3.70 7.45 -1.63
C THR A 146 -4.71 7.87 -2.71
N PRO A 147 -5.75 8.68 -2.40
CA PRO A 147 -6.91 8.90 -3.29
C PRO A 147 -6.60 9.33 -4.73
N GLN A 148 -5.56 10.13 -4.92
CA GLN A 148 -5.15 10.61 -6.23
C GLN A 148 -4.68 9.50 -7.19
N LEU A 149 -4.40 8.29 -6.68
CA LEU A 149 -3.98 7.13 -7.48
C LEU A 149 -5.14 6.15 -7.79
N ASP A 150 -6.33 6.38 -7.24
CA ASP A 150 -7.46 5.45 -7.35
C ASP A 150 -7.86 5.21 -8.80
N ASN A 151 -7.99 6.28 -9.58
CA ASN A 151 -8.41 6.19 -10.98
C ASN A 151 -7.38 5.42 -11.81
N LEU A 152 -6.09 5.72 -11.65
CA LEU A 152 -5.03 4.99 -12.34
C LEU A 152 -5.08 3.49 -12.00
N LEU A 153 -5.24 3.14 -10.72
CA LEU A 153 -5.34 1.76 -10.28
C LEU A 153 -6.55 1.04 -10.90
N ILE A 154 -7.71 1.69 -10.96
CA ILE A 154 -8.91 1.15 -11.60
C ILE A 154 -8.68 0.93 -13.10
N GLU A 155 -8.09 1.90 -13.80
CA GLU A 155 -7.81 1.78 -15.23
C GLU A 155 -6.79 0.68 -15.54
N VAL A 156 -5.79 0.50 -14.68
CA VAL A 156 -4.85 -0.62 -14.81
C VAL A 156 -5.53 -1.95 -14.52
N ALA A 157 -6.39 -2.04 -13.50
CA ALA A 157 -7.11 -3.27 -13.18
C ALA A 157 -8.05 -3.74 -14.31
N LYS A 158 -8.54 -2.81 -15.16
CA LYS A 158 -9.30 -3.12 -16.39
C LYS A 158 -8.44 -3.69 -17.52
N LYS A 159 -7.11 -3.54 -17.46
CA LYS A 159 -6.18 -4.02 -18.50
C LYS A 159 -5.58 -5.39 -18.19
N VAL A 160 -5.69 -5.86 -16.96
CA VAL A 160 -5.10 -7.13 -16.51
C VAL A 160 -6.18 -8.19 -16.42
N GLN A 161 -5.92 -9.33 -17.06
CA GLN A 161 -6.79 -10.50 -17.00
C GLN A 161 -6.84 -11.05 -15.56
N ASP A 162 -8.04 -11.40 -15.10
CA ASP A 162 -8.21 -12.04 -13.81
C ASP A 162 -7.66 -13.47 -13.84
N PRO A 163 -6.85 -13.90 -12.86
CA PRO A 163 -6.25 -15.23 -12.84
C PRO A 163 -7.28 -16.35 -12.65
N ASP A 164 -8.45 -16.05 -12.07
CA ASP A 164 -9.53 -17.02 -11.83
C ASP A 164 -10.54 -17.06 -12.99
N SER A 165 -10.38 -16.24 -14.04
CA SER A 165 -11.31 -16.19 -15.17
C SER A 165 -10.66 -15.80 -16.50
N GLU A 166 -10.83 -16.66 -17.51
CA GLU A 166 -10.31 -16.39 -18.85
C GLU A 166 -11.01 -15.21 -19.57
N SER A 167 -12.22 -14.84 -19.17
CA SER A 167 -13.04 -13.83 -19.85
C SER A 167 -13.16 -12.49 -19.11
N MET A 168 -12.64 -12.41 -17.90
CA MET A 168 -12.79 -11.23 -17.04
C MET A 168 -11.45 -10.55 -16.80
N THR A 169 -11.51 -9.26 -16.53
CA THR A 169 -10.39 -8.49 -15.99
C THR A 169 -10.43 -8.53 -14.47
N ILE A 170 -9.32 -8.18 -13.81
CA ILE A 170 -9.28 -8.02 -12.35
C ILE A 170 -10.38 -7.06 -11.90
N TYR A 171 -10.59 -5.96 -12.63
CA TYR A 171 -11.65 -5.00 -12.35
C TYR A 171 -13.05 -5.65 -12.35
N ASP A 172 -13.36 -6.48 -13.34
CA ASP A 172 -14.68 -7.12 -13.46
C ASP A 172 -14.94 -8.05 -12.27
N ASN A 173 -13.97 -8.90 -11.93
CA ASN A 173 -14.07 -9.80 -10.79
C ASN A 173 -14.12 -9.05 -9.45
N TRP A 174 -13.33 -7.98 -9.32
CA TRP A 174 -13.30 -7.12 -8.14
C TRP A 174 -14.65 -6.44 -7.89
N MET A 175 -15.29 -5.93 -8.95
CA MET A 175 -16.65 -5.38 -8.91
C MET A 175 -17.70 -6.43 -8.52
N ILE A 176 -17.63 -7.64 -9.07
CA ILE A 176 -18.58 -8.71 -8.77
C ILE A 176 -18.47 -9.15 -7.30
N THR A 177 -17.24 -9.33 -6.83
CA THR A 177 -16.97 -9.86 -5.49
C THR A 177 -17.37 -8.87 -4.40
N ASN A 178 -17.01 -7.60 -4.57
CA ASN A 178 -17.22 -6.58 -3.54
C ASN A 178 -18.49 -5.72 -3.74
N LYS A 179 -19.19 -5.88 -4.87
CA LYS A 179 -20.31 -5.04 -5.36
C LYS A 179 -19.92 -3.59 -5.69
N VAL A 180 -18.85 -3.08 -5.09
CA VAL A 180 -18.24 -1.77 -5.32
C VAL A 180 -16.72 -1.94 -5.26
N ILE A 181 -15.97 -1.22 -6.09
CA ILE A 181 -14.51 -1.14 -5.96
C ILE A 181 -14.17 -0.56 -4.59
N ASN A 182 -13.45 -1.34 -3.78
CA ASN A 182 -13.06 -0.95 -2.45
C ASN A 182 -11.54 -0.83 -2.37
N ILE A 183 -11.03 0.36 -2.69
CA ILE A 183 -9.63 0.74 -2.48
C ILE A 183 -9.50 1.24 -1.04
N GLN A 184 -8.66 0.56 -0.27
CA GLN A 184 -8.42 0.93 1.12
C GLN A 184 -7.55 2.18 1.22
N ARG A 185 -7.72 2.97 2.29
CA ARG A 185 -6.77 4.05 2.59
C ARG A 185 -5.61 3.47 3.40
N LEU A 186 -4.39 3.85 3.02
CA LEU A 186 -3.14 3.42 3.64
C LEU A 186 -2.92 4.11 5.00
N SER A 187 -3.74 3.76 6.00
CA SER A 187 -3.63 4.28 7.37
C SER A 187 -2.84 3.36 8.32
N GLY A 188 -2.49 2.15 7.87
CA GLY A 188 -1.71 1.17 8.60
C GLY A 188 -0.20 1.47 8.62
N VAL A 189 0.51 0.75 9.48
CA VAL A 189 1.98 0.80 9.64
C VAL A 189 2.57 -0.61 9.49
N ASP A 190 2.01 -1.34 8.55
CA ASP A 190 2.11 -2.80 8.38
C ASP A 190 2.98 -3.23 7.20
N SER A 191 3.60 -2.27 6.48
CA SER A 191 4.62 -2.55 5.45
C SER A 191 5.39 -1.27 5.08
N ASP A 192 6.38 -1.40 4.21
CA ASP A 192 7.36 -0.36 3.83
C ASP A 192 6.76 0.91 3.20
N PHE A 193 5.48 0.92 2.80
CA PHE A 193 4.82 2.16 2.36
C PHE A 193 4.68 3.18 3.49
N SER A 194 4.70 2.73 4.75
CA SER A 194 4.42 3.56 5.92
C SER A 194 5.38 4.77 6.06
N PRO A 195 6.72 4.59 6.12
CA PRO A 195 7.64 5.73 6.20
C PRO A 195 7.57 6.62 4.95
N LEU A 196 7.35 6.05 3.76
CA LEU A 196 7.23 6.83 2.52
C LEU A 196 5.99 7.74 2.55
N LEU A 197 4.83 7.20 2.93
CA LEU A 197 3.58 7.96 2.94
C LEU A 197 3.48 8.87 4.17
N GLN A 198 3.60 8.30 5.37
CA GLN A 198 3.26 9.01 6.60
C GLN A 198 4.35 9.97 7.06
N HIS A 199 5.61 9.68 6.74
CA HIS A 199 6.74 10.54 7.13
C HIS A 199 7.18 11.46 5.98
N ALA A 200 7.33 10.92 4.76
CA ALA A 200 7.79 11.71 3.61
C ALA A 200 6.68 12.33 2.76
N GLY A 201 5.41 11.96 2.96
CA GLY A 201 4.27 12.50 2.19
C GLY A 201 4.22 12.01 0.74
N VAL A 202 4.84 10.86 0.43
CA VAL A 202 4.87 10.30 -0.92
C VAL A 202 3.55 9.59 -1.24
N PRO A 203 2.90 9.87 -2.39
CA PRO A 203 1.77 9.10 -2.88
C PRO A 203 2.08 7.61 -2.96
N SER A 204 1.21 6.76 -2.42
CA SER A 204 1.52 5.33 -2.30
C SER A 204 0.36 4.43 -2.72
N VAL A 205 0.72 3.23 -3.19
CA VAL A 205 -0.18 2.10 -3.44
C VAL A 205 0.40 0.87 -2.76
N ASP A 206 -0.47 -0.01 -2.27
CA ASP A 206 -0.15 -1.35 -1.77
C ASP A 206 -1.09 -2.37 -2.42
N LEU A 207 -0.55 -3.47 -2.97
CA LEU A 207 -1.32 -4.47 -3.74
C LEU A 207 -1.04 -5.89 -3.25
N TYR A 208 -2.08 -6.71 -3.16
CA TYR A 208 -1.94 -8.12 -2.81
C TYR A 208 -3.18 -8.95 -3.18
N TYR A 209 -2.99 -10.25 -3.34
CA TYR A 209 -4.07 -11.24 -3.41
C TYR A 209 -4.23 -11.96 -2.07
N GLY A 210 -5.45 -11.98 -1.52
CA GLY A 210 -5.73 -12.55 -0.18
C GLY A 210 -5.25 -11.66 0.97
N ARG A 211 -5.92 -11.72 2.13
CA ARG A 211 -5.57 -10.87 3.30
C ARG A 211 -4.85 -11.61 4.42
N ASP A 212 -5.21 -12.87 4.64
CA ASP A 212 -4.76 -13.65 5.78
C ASP A 212 -4.42 -15.06 5.29
N PHE A 213 -3.35 -15.64 5.83
CA PHE A 213 -2.95 -17.00 5.52
C PHE A 213 -2.49 -17.76 6.78
N PRO A 214 -2.81 -19.06 6.89
CA PRO A 214 -2.71 -19.81 8.15
C PRO A 214 -1.27 -20.09 8.63
N VAL A 215 -0.28 -19.85 7.78
CA VAL A 215 1.14 -20.16 8.06
C VAL A 215 2.01 -18.92 8.27
N TYR A 216 1.40 -17.73 8.36
CA TYR A 216 2.05 -16.44 8.59
C TYR A 216 3.03 -16.48 9.77
N TYR A 217 4.25 -15.98 9.54
CA TYR A 217 5.36 -15.96 10.51
C TYR A 217 5.73 -17.32 11.13
N THR A 218 5.38 -18.43 10.48
CA THR A 218 5.76 -19.78 10.92
C THR A 218 6.74 -20.42 9.94
N ALA A 219 7.45 -21.46 10.39
CA ALA A 219 8.29 -22.28 9.51
C ALA A 219 7.52 -23.05 8.42
N PHE A 220 6.17 -22.98 8.41
CA PHE A 220 5.34 -23.55 7.37
C PHE A 220 5.08 -22.59 6.20
N ASP A 221 5.37 -21.29 6.37
CA ASP A 221 5.44 -20.36 5.24
C ASP A 221 6.65 -20.75 4.40
N SER A 222 6.40 -21.60 3.41
CA SER A 222 7.41 -22.35 2.68
C SER A 222 6.99 -22.49 1.23
N TYR A 223 7.96 -22.70 0.34
CA TYR A 223 7.68 -22.91 -1.08
C TYR A 223 6.71 -24.08 -1.32
N ASN A 224 6.77 -25.11 -0.47
CA ASN A 224 5.82 -26.21 -0.51
C ASN A 224 4.38 -25.73 -0.26
N TRP A 225 4.16 -24.88 0.76
CA TRP A 225 2.85 -24.31 1.00
C TRP A 225 2.38 -23.44 -0.17
N MET A 226 3.27 -22.59 -0.72
CA MET A 226 2.95 -21.75 -1.86
C MET A 226 2.47 -22.58 -3.07
N THR A 227 3.24 -23.61 -3.45
CA THR A 227 2.93 -24.45 -4.62
C THR A 227 1.74 -25.39 -4.44
N ASN A 228 1.33 -25.69 -3.21
CA ASN A 228 0.18 -26.58 -2.96
C ASN A 228 -1.10 -25.82 -2.58
N HIS A 229 -0.98 -24.61 -2.04
CA HIS A 229 -2.10 -23.91 -1.41
C HIS A 229 -2.15 -22.41 -1.74
N GLY A 230 -1.00 -21.73 -1.80
CA GLY A 230 -0.95 -20.29 -2.05
C GLY A 230 -1.31 -19.92 -3.50
N ASP A 231 -0.51 -20.38 -4.45
CA ASP A 231 -0.71 -20.14 -5.88
C ASP A 231 -0.09 -21.27 -6.73
N PRO A 232 -0.71 -22.46 -6.80
CA PRO A 232 -0.11 -23.63 -7.44
C PRO A 232 0.35 -23.45 -8.89
N LEU A 233 -0.27 -22.54 -9.62
CA LEU A 233 0.04 -22.23 -11.02
C LEU A 233 0.74 -20.88 -11.21
N PHE A 234 1.00 -20.14 -10.13
CA PHE A 234 1.60 -18.80 -10.15
C PHE A 234 0.82 -17.76 -10.99
N GLN A 235 -0.47 -18.01 -11.27
CA GLN A 235 -1.28 -17.11 -12.11
C GLN A 235 -1.61 -15.81 -11.38
N HIS A 236 -1.81 -15.86 -10.07
CA HIS A 236 -2.02 -14.66 -9.25
C HIS A 236 -0.76 -13.81 -9.18
N HIS A 237 0.43 -14.42 -9.06
CA HIS A 237 1.70 -13.70 -9.14
C HIS A 237 1.85 -12.98 -10.48
N VAL A 238 1.48 -13.63 -11.59
CA VAL A 238 1.48 -13.01 -12.92
C VAL A 238 0.51 -11.84 -13.00
N ALA A 239 -0.69 -11.98 -12.42
CA ALA A 239 -1.69 -10.91 -12.38
C ALA A 239 -1.19 -9.69 -11.59
N VAL A 240 -0.63 -9.89 -10.39
CA VAL A 240 -0.02 -8.82 -9.58
C VAL A 240 1.15 -8.16 -10.32
N SER A 241 2.01 -8.95 -10.98
CA SER A 241 3.08 -8.42 -11.85
C SER A 241 2.55 -7.49 -12.94
N GLY A 242 1.41 -7.87 -13.55
CA GLY A 242 0.72 -7.06 -14.55
C GLY A 242 0.26 -5.71 -13.98
N VAL A 243 -0.45 -5.72 -12.85
CA VAL A 243 -0.95 -4.48 -12.23
C VAL A 243 0.20 -3.59 -11.76
N TRP A 244 1.13 -4.14 -10.97
CA TRP A 244 2.23 -3.38 -10.38
C TRP A 244 3.17 -2.80 -11.45
N GLY A 245 3.46 -3.57 -12.50
CA GLY A 245 4.25 -3.11 -13.63
C GLY A 245 3.52 -2.03 -14.45
N LEU A 246 2.24 -2.21 -14.79
CA LEU A 246 1.51 -1.21 -15.57
C LEU A 246 1.31 0.11 -14.82
N LEU A 247 1.07 0.07 -13.51
CA LEU A 247 1.05 1.27 -12.66
C LEU A 247 2.36 2.04 -12.77
N ALA A 248 3.49 1.34 -12.62
CA ALA A 248 4.80 1.94 -12.72
C ALA A 248 5.10 2.52 -14.10
N LEU A 249 4.68 1.84 -15.19
CA LEU A 249 4.84 2.34 -16.55
C LEU A 249 4.06 3.64 -16.76
N HIS A 250 2.78 3.69 -16.37
CA HIS A 250 1.97 4.92 -16.47
C HIS A 250 2.61 6.08 -15.70
N LEU A 251 3.00 5.86 -14.44
CA LEU A 251 3.64 6.90 -13.63
C LEU A 251 5.01 7.33 -14.18
N ALA A 252 5.74 6.41 -14.83
CA ALA A 252 7.07 6.67 -15.36
C ALA A 252 7.06 7.30 -16.75
N ASP A 253 6.04 7.04 -17.58
CA ASP A 253 6.03 7.39 -19.00
C ASP A 253 5.02 8.50 -19.33
N ASP A 254 3.87 8.54 -18.65
CA ASP A 254 2.80 9.46 -19.02
C ASP A 254 3.30 10.91 -18.92
N PRO A 255 3.15 11.73 -19.98
CA PRO A 255 3.63 13.11 -19.97
C PRO A 255 3.02 13.93 -18.84
N ILE A 256 1.74 13.70 -18.55
CA ILE A 256 1.01 14.25 -17.41
C ILE A 256 0.81 13.13 -16.40
N LEU A 257 1.14 13.39 -15.14
CA LEU A 257 0.91 12.41 -14.10
C LEU A 257 -0.59 12.15 -13.95
N PRO A 258 -1.04 10.88 -14.00
CA PRO A 258 -2.46 10.52 -13.94
C PRO A 258 -3.00 10.59 -12.49
N PHE A 259 -2.76 11.71 -11.81
CA PHE A 259 -3.25 11.99 -10.46
C PHE A 259 -4.60 12.69 -10.52
N ASN A 260 -5.58 12.16 -9.79
CA ASN A 260 -6.89 12.79 -9.68
C ASN A 260 -7.09 13.42 -8.28
N TYR A 261 -6.82 14.71 -8.17
CA TYR A 261 -7.05 15.44 -6.92
C TYR A 261 -8.53 15.77 -6.65
N VAL A 262 -9.41 15.70 -7.67
CA VAL A 262 -10.86 15.85 -7.45
C VAL A 262 -11.35 14.70 -6.56
N SER A 263 -10.97 13.45 -6.87
CA SER A 263 -11.28 12.29 -6.04
C SER A 263 -10.64 12.34 -4.64
N TYR A 264 -9.49 13.00 -4.51
CA TYR A 264 -8.93 13.30 -3.18
C TYR A 264 -9.88 14.17 -2.36
N THR A 265 -10.44 15.22 -2.96
CA THR A 265 -11.37 16.10 -2.24
C THR A 265 -12.71 15.42 -1.92
N GLU A 266 -13.20 14.55 -2.80
CA GLU A 266 -14.36 13.69 -2.54
C GLU A 266 -14.12 12.82 -1.30
N GLN A 267 -12.94 12.20 -1.21
CA GLN A 267 -12.57 11.39 -0.04
C GLN A 267 -12.53 12.22 1.25
N LEU A 268 -12.04 13.46 1.20
CA LEU A 268 -12.03 14.37 2.37
C LEU A 268 -13.46 14.73 2.81
N TRP A 269 -14.36 14.96 1.85
CA TRP A 269 -15.78 15.19 2.15
C TRP A 269 -16.43 13.96 2.79
N GLU A 270 -16.18 12.76 2.27
CA GLU A 270 -16.68 11.51 2.85
C GLU A 270 -16.18 11.27 4.28
N LEU A 271 -14.89 11.54 4.53
CA LEU A 271 -14.31 11.45 5.87
C LEU A 271 -14.97 12.44 6.83
N LEU A 272 -15.17 13.68 6.40
CA LEU A 272 -15.86 14.69 7.21
C LEU A 272 -17.31 14.27 7.53
N LEU A 273 -18.04 13.75 6.54
CA LEU A 273 -19.39 13.22 6.72
C LEU A 273 -19.42 12.04 7.69
N THR A 274 -18.43 11.15 7.61
CA THR A 274 -18.30 9.99 8.53
C THR A 274 -18.08 10.44 9.97
N VAL A 275 -17.20 11.43 10.18
CA VAL A 275 -16.96 12.02 11.51
C VAL A 275 -18.22 12.67 12.05
N LEU A 276 -18.94 13.43 11.21
CA LEU A 276 -20.21 14.07 11.57
C LEU A 276 -21.27 13.05 11.98
N LEU A 277 -21.45 11.99 11.20
CA LEU A 277 -22.41 10.93 11.48
C LEU A 277 -22.08 10.21 12.80
N SER A 278 -20.80 9.91 13.03
CA SER A 278 -20.34 9.23 14.25
C SER A 278 -20.51 10.09 15.50
N ALA A 279 -20.35 11.41 15.38
CA ALA A 279 -20.66 12.35 16.47
C ALA A 279 -22.16 12.39 16.80
N THR A 280 -23.04 12.35 15.80
CA THR A 280 -24.50 12.31 15.99
C THR A 280 -24.96 10.99 16.62
N LEU A 281 -24.35 9.87 16.25
CA LEU A 281 -24.68 8.54 16.79
C LEU A 281 -24.06 8.27 18.17
N GLY A 282 -23.24 9.19 18.71
CA GLY A 282 -22.64 9.05 20.04
C GLY A 282 -21.58 7.95 20.14
N THR A 283 -21.03 7.50 19.02
CA THR A 283 -20.00 6.44 18.95
C THR A 283 -18.58 6.98 19.09
N THR A 284 -18.42 8.29 19.25
CA THR A 284 -17.13 8.96 19.45
C THR A 284 -17.05 9.62 20.82
N GLN A 285 -15.83 9.84 21.33
CA GLN A 285 -15.56 10.60 22.56
C GLN A 285 -16.01 12.07 22.45
N ILE A 286 -16.26 12.57 21.24
CA ILE A 286 -16.73 13.93 21.00
C ILE A 286 -18.26 13.92 21.02
N SER A 287 -18.85 14.20 22.18
CA SER A 287 -20.30 14.24 22.32
C SER A 287 -20.92 15.29 21.38
N TYR A 288 -22.06 14.95 20.75
CA TYR A 288 -22.94 15.88 20.03
C TYR A 288 -23.19 17.21 20.79
N ALA A 289 -23.18 17.16 22.13
CA ALA A 289 -23.35 18.32 23.01
C ALA A 289 -22.18 19.32 22.96
N THR A 290 -20.95 18.92 22.59
CA THR A 290 -19.80 19.82 22.42
C THR A 290 -19.88 20.63 21.11
N TRP A 291 -20.49 20.02 20.09
CA TRP A 291 -20.72 20.62 18.76
C TRP A 291 -21.88 21.62 18.76
N VAL A 292 -23.04 21.21 19.30
CA VAL A 292 -24.26 22.04 19.35
C VAL A 292 -24.12 23.21 20.32
N LYS A 293 -23.25 23.12 21.33
CA LYS A 293 -22.95 24.25 22.23
C LYS A 293 -22.11 25.36 21.59
N GLY A 294 -21.75 25.25 20.29
CA GLY A 294 -21.09 26.31 19.54
C GLY A 294 -19.62 26.53 19.90
N THR A 295 -19.01 25.60 20.64
CA THR A 295 -17.61 25.73 21.09
C THR A 295 -16.57 25.38 20.02
N VAL A 296 -16.95 24.64 18.96
CA VAL A 296 -16.06 24.24 17.86
C VAL A 296 -16.75 24.50 16.52
N SER A 297 -16.10 25.25 15.63
CA SER A 297 -16.59 25.55 14.27
C SER A 297 -15.95 24.63 13.24
N LEU A 298 -16.77 24.05 12.35
CA LEU A 298 -16.30 23.29 11.17
C LEU A 298 -16.03 24.17 9.96
N HIS A 299 -16.35 25.47 10.04
CA HIS A 299 -16.16 26.38 8.92
C HIS A 299 -14.74 26.34 8.34
N PRO A 300 -13.65 26.36 9.16
CA PRO A 300 -12.29 26.30 8.62
C PRO A 300 -12.03 25.04 7.78
N ILE A 301 -12.38 23.85 8.29
CA ILE A 301 -12.14 22.60 7.55
C ILE A 301 -13.01 22.51 6.29
N THR A 302 -14.28 22.91 6.36
CA THR A 302 -15.15 22.91 5.17
C THR A 302 -14.70 23.92 4.11
N ALA A 303 -14.22 25.09 4.52
CA ALA A 303 -13.71 26.11 3.62
C ALA A 303 -12.41 25.64 2.94
N SER A 304 -11.50 25.02 3.70
CA SER A 304 -10.25 24.48 3.13
C SER A 304 -10.49 23.33 2.17
N ILE A 305 -11.44 22.42 2.44
CA ILE A 305 -11.78 21.36 1.49
C ILE A 305 -12.39 21.97 0.22
N GLN A 306 -13.29 22.96 0.35
CA GLN A 306 -13.88 23.64 -0.80
C GLN A 306 -12.84 24.37 -1.66
N GLU A 307 -11.88 25.06 -1.04
CA GLU A 307 -10.77 25.73 -1.73
C GLU A 307 -9.91 24.72 -2.48
N LEU A 308 -9.59 23.59 -1.85
CA LEU A 308 -8.86 22.50 -2.50
C LEU A 308 -9.64 21.89 -3.67
N THR A 309 -10.96 21.72 -3.54
CA THR A 309 -11.82 21.23 -4.64
C THR A 309 -11.73 22.15 -5.84
N SER A 310 -11.88 23.46 -5.63
CA SER A 310 -11.78 24.43 -6.74
C SER A 310 -10.40 24.43 -7.39
N ALA A 311 -9.32 24.35 -6.61
CA ALA A 311 -7.97 24.26 -7.15
C ALA A 311 -7.72 22.95 -7.92
N ALA A 312 -8.27 21.83 -7.44
CA ALA A 312 -8.17 20.54 -8.12
C ALA A 312 -8.93 20.52 -9.45
N GLU A 313 -10.14 21.10 -9.49
CA GLU A 313 -10.93 21.24 -10.73
C GLU A 313 -10.24 22.13 -11.77
N GLU A 314 -9.61 23.22 -11.34
CA GLU A 314 -8.83 24.10 -12.22
C GLU A 314 -7.61 23.38 -12.81
N ALA A 315 -6.83 22.70 -11.97
CA ALA A 315 -5.67 21.92 -12.40
C ALA A 315 -6.06 20.80 -13.39
N GLU A 316 -7.17 20.10 -13.14
CA GLU A 316 -7.70 19.08 -14.06
C GLU A 316 -8.13 19.70 -15.40
N GLY A 317 -8.73 20.89 -15.38
CA GLY A 317 -9.09 21.65 -16.58
C GLY A 317 -7.87 22.05 -17.41
N GLU A 318 -6.79 22.49 -16.76
CA GLU A 318 -5.51 22.80 -17.40
C GLU A 318 -4.87 21.55 -18.01
N ALA A 319 -4.80 20.45 -17.26
CA ALA A 319 -4.27 19.17 -17.73
C ALA A 319 -5.02 18.67 -18.97
N SER A 320 -6.36 18.66 -18.91
CA SER A 320 -7.25 18.24 -20.00
C SER A 320 -7.16 19.11 -21.25
N SER A 321 -6.80 20.38 -21.13
CA SER A 321 -6.70 21.33 -22.25
C SER A 321 -5.32 21.36 -22.90
N SER A 322 -4.32 20.76 -22.25
CA SER A 322 -2.96 20.65 -22.79
C SER A 322 -2.90 19.79 -24.07
N PRO A 323 -1.86 19.96 -24.90
CA PRO A 323 -1.67 19.11 -26.09
C PRO A 323 -1.61 17.61 -25.77
N TYR A 324 -1.16 17.23 -24.56
CA TYR A 324 -1.10 15.85 -24.12
C TYR A 324 -2.46 15.34 -23.63
N GLY A 325 -3.22 16.15 -22.89
CA GLY A 325 -4.57 15.78 -22.42
C GLY A 325 -5.61 15.65 -23.55
N GLN A 326 -5.37 16.29 -24.70
CA GLN A 326 -6.20 16.13 -25.89
C GLN A 326 -5.93 14.80 -26.63
N LEU A 327 -4.71 14.26 -26.53
CA LEU A 327 -4.32 13.00 -27.19
C LEU A 327 -4.89 11.76 -26.49
N ASP A 328 -5.03 11.79 -25.16
CA ASP A 328 -5.59 10.68 -24.37
C ASP A 328 -7.10 10.47 -24.59
N LYS A 329 -7.82 11.43 -25.20
CA LYS A 329 -9.25 11.29 -25.53
C LYS A 329 -9.50 10.62 -26.88
N GLU A 330 -8.46 10.38 -27.69
CA GLU A 330 -8.56 9.82 -29.04
C GLU A 330 -8.08 8.35 -29.16
N GLN A 331 -7.65 7.71 -28.07
CA GLN A 331 -7.26 6.28 -28.02
C GLN A 331 -8.23 5.43 -27.20
#